data_AF-A0A087R8P8-F1
#
_entry.id   AF-A0A087R8P8-F1
#
_cell.length_a   1.000
_cell.length_b   1.000
_cell.length_c   1.000
_cell.angle_alpha   90.00
_cell.angle_beta   90.00
_cell.angle_gamma   90.00
#
_symmetry.space_group_name_H-M   'P 1'
#
loop_
_entity.id
_entity.type
_entity.pdbx_description
1 polymer ?
#
loop_
_entity_poly.entity_id
_entity_poly.type
_entity_poly.pdbx_seq_one_letter_code
_entity_poly.pdbx_strand_id
1 'polypeptide(L)'
;GCVLCSEDNGCITCHHRLFLLIWRDGIRQYGMCVHTCPPGYFGVRGLEVNRCTKCRSPSCESCFSRDFCMKCKDKFYLHKGQCFRQCPPNTAVQPGTRECQEMCEPGPWSKWSACTHEGRTCGCKWGVETRVREVPGTAQEEGAACPALLETRKCRMRKHCPGGEH
;
A
#
# COMPACT_ATOMS: atom_id res chain seq x y z
N GLY A 1 32.15 -6.94 21.83
CA GLY A 1 31.39 -6.42 20.68
C GLY A 1 32.06 -5.20 20.05
N CYS A 2 32.52 -4.27 20.88
CA CYS A 2 33.47 -3.21 20.51
C CYS A 2 34.86 -3.81 20.22
N VAL A 3 35.53 -3.32 19.17
CA VAL A 3 36.94 -3.62 18.83
C VAL A 3 37.84 -2.49 19.32
N LEU A 4 37.45 -1.24 19.08
CA LEU A 4 38.18 -0.05 19.53
C LEU A 4 37.26 0.83 20.37
N CYS A 5 37.68 1.14 21.59
CA CYS A 5 36.91 1.88 22.59
C CYS A 5 37.74 3.04 23.16
N SER A 6 37.06 4.11 23.56
CA SER A 6 37.61 5.33 24.17
C SER A 6 36.78 5.68 25.41
N GLU A 7 37.42 6.20 26.46
CA GLU A 7 36.73 6.56 27.72
C GLU A 7 35.63 7.60 27.50
N ASP A 8 35.89 8.61 26.66
CA ASP A 8 34.94 9.71 26.43
C ASP A 8 33.87 9.36 25.38
N ASN A 9 34.25 8.61 24.34
CA ASN A 9 33.41 8.37 23.17
C ASN A 9 32.76 6.98 23.14
N GLY A 10 33.04 6.13 24.14
CA GLY A 10 32.60 4.74 24.13
C GLY A 10 33.20 3.95 22.96
N CYS A 11 32.40 3.14 22.28
CA CYS A 11 32.87 2.35 21.15
C CYS A 11 33.07 3.22 19.88
N ILE A 12 34.25 3.14 19.29
CA ILE A 12 34.60 3.78 18.02
C ILE A 12 34.39 2.81 16.85
N THR A 13 34.81 1.55 17.03
CA THR A 13 34.73 0.52 15.97
C THR A 13 34.09 -0.75 16.52
N CYS A 14 33.07 -1.22 15.83
CA CYS A 14 32.38 -2.47 16.14
C CYS A 14 32.92 -3.63 15.32
N HIS A 15 32.71 -4.86 15.81
CA HIS A 15 32.89 -6.05 15.00
C HIS A 15 32.02 -5.99 13.72
N HIS A 16 32.50 -6.53 12.60
CA HIS A 16 31.87 -6.42 11.26
C HIS A 16 30.42 -6.95 11.15
N ARG A 17 29.93 -7.69 12.15
CA ARG A 17 28.55 -8.20 12.21
C ARG A 17 27.58 -7.29 12.97
N LEU A 18 28.11 -6.30 13.69
CA LEU A 18 27.36 -5.37 14.54
C LEU A 18 27.26 -4.01 13.87
N PHE A 19 26.31 -3.19 14.33
CA PHE A 19 26.12 -1.81 13.92
C PHE A 19 26.55 -0.87 15.03
N LEU A 20 27.32 0.17 14.67
CA LEU A 20 27.64 1.28 15.55
C LEU A 20 26.43 2.22 15.67
N LEU A 21 25.91 2.34 16.88
CA LEU A 21 24.88 3.30 17.28
C LEU A 21 25.54 4.42 18.06
N ILE A 22 25.32 5.68 17.66
CA ILE A 22 25.71 6.84 18.45
C ILE A 22 24.53 7.21 19.36
N TRP A 23 24.69 6.99 20.67
CA TRP A 23 23.70 7.36 21.67
C TRP A 23 24.03 8.73 22.26
N ARG A 24 22.99 9.52 22.59
CA ARG A 24 23.13 10.87 23.12
C ARG A 24 22.53 10.94 24.52
N ASP A 25 23.32 11.42 25.48
CA ASP A 25 22.92 11.72 26.85
C ASP A 25 23.22 13.19 27.19
N GLY A 26 22.21 14.05 27.14
CA GLY A 26 22.45 15.49 27.23
C GLY A 26 23.46 15.96 26.16
N ILE A 27 24.64 16.40 26.60
CA ILE A 27 25.74 16.85 25.72
C ILE A 27 26.70 15.72 25.31
N ARG A 28 26.68 14.59 26.00
CA ARG A 28 27.60 13.48 25.75
C ARG A 28 27.10 12.63 24.58
N GLN A 29 28.02 12.16 23.76
CA GLN A 29 27.74 11.18 22.73
C GLN A 29 28.71 10.03 22.87
N TYR A 30 28.20 8.81 22.90
CA TYR A 30 29.04 7.64 22.95
C TYR A 30 28.53 6.55 22.01
N GLY A 31 29.46 5.80 21.44
CA GLY A 31 29.17 4.72 20.52
C GLY A 31 28.88 3.41 21.26
N MET A 32 27.91 2.66 20.75
CA MET A 32 27.51 1.34 21.22
C MET A 32 27.40 0.39 20.03
N CYS A 33 27.77 -0.89 20.21
CA CYS A 33 27.58 -1.91 19.18
C CYS A 33 26.31 -2.70 19.44
N VAL A 34 25.41 -2.73 18.45
CA VAL A 34 24.14 -3.46 18.52
C VAL A 34 24.01 -4.45 17.36
N HIS A 35 23.28 -5.54 17.57
CA HIS A 35 22.98 -6.49 16.50
C HIS A 35 21.92 -5.94 15.53
N THR A 36 20.94 -5.22 16.06
CA THR A 36 19.83 -4.62 15.30
C THR A 36 19.68 -3.16 15.74
N CYS A 37 19.49 -2.26 14.78
CA CYS A 37 19.26 -0.85 15.09
C CYS A 37 17.91 -0.66 15.81
N PRO A 38 17.85 0.24 16.81
CA PRO A 38 16.62 0.47 17.57
C PRO A 38 15.54 1.17 16.71
N PRO A 39 14.26 1.18 17.17
CA PRO A 39 13.19 1.92 16.50
C PRO A 39 13.57 3.38 16.20
N GLY A 40 13.16 3.88 15.03
CA GLY A 40 13.58 5.19 14.53
C GLY A 40 14.98 5.23 13.90
N TYR A 41 15.67 4.10 13.80
CA TYR A 41 16.95 3.96 13.10
C TYR A 41 16.90 2.80 12.10
N PHE A 42 17.69 2.91 11.03
CA PHE A 42 17.93 1.86 10.05
C PHE A 42 19.42 1.55 9.94
N GLY A 43 19.75 0.30 9.67
CA GLY A 43 21.12 -0.16 9.53
C GLY A 43 21.68 0.16 8.15
N VAL A 44 22.85 0.79 8.10
CA VAL A 44 23.62 1.02 6.87
C VAL A 44 24.89 0.21 6.96
N ARG A 45 25.11 -0.67 5.98
CA ARG A 45 26.38 -1.40 5.85
C ARG A 45 27.34 -0.57 5.02
N GLY A 46 28.37 -0.05 5.68
CA GLY A 46 29.45 0.68 5.03
C GLY A 46 30.65 -0.21 4.75
N LEU A 47 31.60 0.27 3.95
CA LEU A 47 32.85 -0.43 3.67
C LEU A 47 33.69 -0.62 4.95
N GLU A 48 33.74 0.42 5.79
CA GLU A 48 34.56 0.43 7.02
C GLU A 48 33.75 0.04 8.27
N VAL A 49 32.55 0.61 8.43
CA VAL A 49 31.74 0.46 9.64
C VAL A 49 30.26 0.42 9.28
N ASN A 50 29.58 -0.61 9.76
CA ASN A 50 28.12 -0.65 9.77
C ASN A 50 27.59 0.29 10.85
N ARG A 51 26.60 1.12 10.52
CA ARG A 51 26.09 2.14 11.45
C ARG A 51 24.58 2.19 11.48
N CYS A 52 24.02 2.59 12.62
CA CYS A 52 22.61 2.93 12.75
C CYS A 52 22.39 4.39 12.38
N THR A 53 21.58 4.64 11.36
CA THR A 53 21.23 5.98 10.90
C THR A 53 19.80 6.29 11.28
N LYS A 54 19.54 7.48 11.83
CA LYS A 54 18.20 7.89 12.22
C LYS A 54 17.30 8.07 11.00
N CYS A 55 16.06 7.62 11.08
CA CYS A 55 15.02 7.90 10.08
C CYS A 55 14.82 9.43 9.93
N ARG A 56 14.54 9.91 8.71
CA ARG A 56 14.32 11.34 8.49
C ARG A 56 13.01 11.83 9.10
N SER A 57 11.93 11.08 8.90
CA SER A 57 10.59 11.50 9.31
C SER A 57 10.36 11.24 10.81
N PRO A 58 9.94 12.25 11.59
CA PRO A 58 9.60 12.08 13.01
C PRO A 58 8.32 11.27 13.21
N SER A 59 7.48 11.15 12.17
CA SER A 59 6.24 10.36 12.18
C SER A 59 6.46 8.89 11.82
N CYS A 60 7.70 8.51 11.50
CA CYS A 60 8.08 7.14 11.19
C CYS A 60 8.52 6.38 12.45
N GLU A 61 8.04 5.16 12.61
CA GLU A 61 8.45 4.23 13.68
C GLU A 61 9.63 3.37 13.22
N SER A 62 9.56 2.82 12.02
CA SER A 62 10.67 2.07 11.39
C SER A 62 10.80 2.43 9.92
N CYS A 63 12.03 2.66 9.46
CA CYS A 63 12.34 3.01 8.09
C CYS A 63 13.30 2.00 7.46
N PHE A 64 13.15 1.77 6.16
CA PHE A 64 14.05 0.96 5.35
C PHE A 64 15.30 1.76 4.98
N SER A 65 15.09 3.02 4.59
CA SER A 65 16.13 3.97 4.23
C SER A 65 15.87 5.30 4.90
N ARG A 66 16.74 6.29 4.67
CA ARG A 66 16.57 7.64 5.22
C ARG A 66 15.20 8.25 4.87
N ASP A 67 14.72 7.98 3.66
CA ASP A 67 13.54 8.62 3.07
C ASP A 67 12.35 7.68 2.88
N PHE A 68 12.53 6.38 3.15
CA PHE A 68 11.51 5.36 2.98
C PHE A 68 11.12 4.74 4.32
N CYS A 69 9.96 5.12 4.83
CA CYS A 69 9.35 4.56 6.02
C CYS A 69 8.66 3.23 5.70
N MET A 70 8.82 2.23 6.56
CA MET A 70 8.12 0.94 6.47
C MET A 70 6.92 0.90 7.42
N LYS A 71 7.00 1.60 8.56
CA LYS A 71 5.92 1.65 9.55
C LYS A 71 5.79 3.04 10.14
N CYS A 72 4.61 3.62 10.01
CA CYS A 72 4.28 4.90 10.62
C CYS A 72 3.86 4.74 12.08
N LYS A 73 4.09 5.79 12.87
CA LYS A 73 3.59 5.87 14.26
C LYS A 73 2.05 5.90 14.28
N ASP A 74 1.48 5.67 15.46
CA ASP A 74 0.04 5.78 15.68
C ASP A 74 -0.52 7.11 15.15
N LYS A 75 -1.72 7.05 14.55
CA LYS A 75 -2.46 8.19 13.96
C LYS A 75 -1.84 8.73 12.67
N PHE A 76 -0.86 8.04 12.08
CA PHE A 76 -0.35 8.32 10.74
C PHE A 76 -0.63 7.13 9.81
N TYR A 77 -0.84 7.44 8.54
CA TYR A 77 -1.05 6.49 7.47
C TYR A 77 0.18 6.46 6.56
N LEU A 78 0.59 5.26 6.16
CA LEU A 78 1.71 5.04 5.25
C LEU A 78 1.25 5.20 3.79
N HIS A 79 1.98 6.00 3.01
CA HIS A 79 1.77 6.11 1.58
C HIS A 79 3.13 6.29 0.88
N LYS A 80 3.49 5.36 -0.02
CA LYS A 80 4.75 5.40 -0.82
C LYS A 80 6.00 5.70 0.03
N GLY A 81 6.12 5.08 1.20
CA GLY A 81 7.25 5.27 2.12
C GLY A 81 7.19 6.54 2.98
N GLN A 82 6.09 7.29 2.96
CA GLN A 82 5.91 8.51 3.75
C GLN A 82 4.71 8.39 4.69
N CYS A 83 4.74 9.14 5.79
CA CYS A 83 3.72 9.10 6.83
C CYS A 83 2.90 10.38 6.86
N PHE A 84 1.58 10.28 6.72
CA PHE A 84 0.66 11.42 6.68
C PHE A 84 -0.43 11.29 7.75
N ARG A 85 -0.95 12.40 8.26
CA ARG A 85 -2.07 12.36 9.24
C ARG A 85 -3.40 11.97 8.60
N GLN A 86 -3.54 12.23 7.31
CA GLN A 86 -4.70 11.94 6.46
C GLN A 86 -4.16 11.47 5.10
N CYS A 87 -4.91 10.61 4.42
CA CYS A 87 -4.49 10.14 3.11
C CYS A 87 -4.47 11.28 2.07
N PRO A 88 -3.46 11.32 1.18
CA PRO A 88 -3.42 12.27 0.07
C PRO A 88 -4.69 12.20 -0.82
N PRO A 89 -4.97 13.25 -1.62
CA PRO A 89 -6.04 13.21 -2.61
C PRO A 89 -5.92 11.98 -3.52
N ASN A 90 -7.05 11.46 -3.97
CA ASN A 90 -7.16 10.23 -4.78
C ASN A 90 -6.69 8.96 -4.08
N THR A 91 -6.46 8.98 -2.77
CA THR A 91 -6.12 7.78 -1.99
C THR A 91 -7.09 7.61 -0.83
N ALA A 92 -7.37 6.36 -0.45
CA ALA A 92 -8.22 6.01 0.68
C ALA A 92 -7.49 5.08 1.64
N VAL A 93 -7.88 5.12 2.91
CA VAL A 93 -7.39 4.20 3.93
C VAL A 93 -7.90 2.79 3.59
N GLN A 94 -7.00 1.83 3.48
CA GLN A 94 -7.41 0.43 3.31
C GLN A 94 -8.06 -0.13 4.59
N PRO A 95 -9.14 -0.91 4.49
CA PRO A 95 -9.74 -1.56 5.64
C PRO A 95 -8.77 -2.58 6.27
N GLY A 96 -8.47 -2.43 7.56
CA GLY A 96 -7.62 -3.36 8.31
C GLY A 96 -6.12 -3.07 8.24
N THR A 97 -5.68 -2.15 7.38
CA THR A 97 -4.29 -1.67 7.33
C THR A 97 -4.25 -0.15 7.58
N ARG A 98 -3.11 0.37 8.06
CA ARG A 98 -2.92 1.83 8.25
C ARG A 98 -2.20 2.44 7.05
N GLU A 99 -2.66 2.09 5.86
CA GLU A 99 -2.01 2.42 4.60
C GLU A 99 -2.99 3.12 3.67
N CYS A 100 -2.49 4.11 2.93
CA CYS A 100 -3.25 4.82 1.92
C CYS A 100 -2.99 4.17 0.56
N GLN A 101 -4.05 3.65 -0.04
CA GLN A 101 -4.03 3.10 -1.39
C GLN A 101 -4.68 4.07 -2.36
N GLU A 102 -4.18 4.13 -3.59
CA GLU A 102 -4.86 4.81 -4.70
C GLU A 102 -6.30 4.31 -4.80
N MET A 103 -7.24 5.25 -4.86
CA MET A 103 -8.62 4.96 -5.16
C MET A 103 -8.71 4.52 -6.62
N CYS A 104 -9.32 3.37 -6.80
CA CYS A 104 -9.48 2.79 -8.10
C CYS A 104 -10.62 3.48 -8.82
N GLU A 105 -10.31 4.34 -9.79
CA GLU A 105 -11.34 4.88 -10.68
C GLU A 105 -11.81 3.77 -11.63
N PRO A 106 -13.10 3.39 -11.58
CA PRO A 106 -13.62 2.42 -12.54
C PRO A 106 -13.52 2.97 -13.96
N GLY A 107 -13.20 2.10 -14.91
CA GLY A 107 -13.18 2.48 -16.33
C GLY A 107 -14.58 2.82 -16.86
N PRO A 108 -14.66 3.25 -18.13
CA PRO A 108 -15.93 3.49 -18.77
C PRO A 108 -16.78 2.21 -18.79
N TRP A 109 -18.10 2.38 -18.63
CA TRP A 109 -19.05 1.29 -18.76
C TRP A 109 -19.04 0.71 -20.18
N SER A 110 -19.17 -0.62 -20.28
CA SER A 110 -19.49 -1.27 -21.55
C SER A 110 -20.86 -0.82 -22.06
N LYS A 111 -21.12 -1.09 -23.35
CA LYS A 111 -22.49 -1.07 -23.86
C LYS A 111 -23.34 -2.10 -23.10
N TRP A 112 -24.64 -1.83 -22.99
CA TRP A 112 -25.61 -2.78 -22.45
C TRP A 112 -25.67 -4.03 -23.34
N SER A 113 -25.76 -5.19 -22.71
CA SER A 113 -26.03 -6.46 -23.40
C SER A 113 -27.45 -6.48 -23.97
N ALA A 114 -27.73 -7.46 -24.84
CA ALA A 114 -29.07 -7.63 -25.36
C ALA A 114 -30.07 -7.94 -24.22
N CYS A 115 -31.26 -7.34 -24.31
CA CYS A 115 -32.33 -7.59 -23.36
C CYS A 115 -32.81 -9.04 -23.45
N THR A 116 -32.56 -9.83 -22.41
CA THR A 116 -32.90 -11.27 -22.39
C THR A 116 -33.68 -11.67 -21.14
N HIS A 117 -34.53 -12.69 -21.26
CA HIS A 117 -35.19 -13.36 -20.14
C HIS A 117 -34.91 -14.86 -20.26
N GLU A 118 -34.18 -15.43 -19.30
CA GLU A 118 -33.74 -16.84 -19.32
C GLU A 118 -33.08 -17.25 -20.66
N GLY A 119 -32.27 -16.35 -21.24
CA GLY A 119 -31.57 -16.57 -22.52
C GLY A 119 -32.40 -16.31 -23.78
N ARG A 120 -33.69 -15.98 -23.66
CA ARG A 120 -34.57 -15.63 -24.79
C ARG A 120 -34.63 -14.12 -25.00
N THR A 121 -34.73 -13.66 -26.24
CA THR A 121 -34.84 -12.22 -26.60
C THR A 121 -36.29 -11.77 -26.88
N CYS A 122 -37.23 -12.70 -26.90
CA CYS A 122 -38.65 -12.47 -27.16
C CYS A 122 -39.52 -13.49 -26.41
N GLY A 123 -40.84 -13.28 -26.36
CA GLY A 123 -41.82 -14.15 -25.68
C GLY A 123 -42.23 -13.65 -24.29
N CYS A 124 -41.46 -12.73 -23.70
CA CYS A 124 -41.74 -12.14 -22.40
C CYS A 124 -41.97 -10.62 -22.53
N LYS A 125 -42.70 -10.02 -21.58
CA LYS A 125 -42.92 -8.55 -21.54
C LYS A 125 -41.68 -7.79 -21.03
N TRP A 126 -40.90 -8.43 -20.17
CA TRP A 126 -39.75 -7.86 -19.48
C TRP A 126 -38.59 -8.82 -19.54
N GLY A 127 -37.39 -8.27 -19.63
CA GLY A 127 -36.14 -8.98 -19.53
C GLY A 127 -35.13 -8.18 -18.72
N VAL A 128 -33.90 -8.63 -18.80
CA VAL A 128 -32.76 -8.09 -18.09
C VAL A 128 -31.65 -7.83 -19.09
N GLU A 129 -31.03 -6.66 -18.96
CA GLU A 129 -29.77 -6.33 -19.62
C GLU A 129 -28.72 -6.07 -18.55
N THR A 130 -27.49 -6.38 -18.91
CA THR A 130 -26.33 -6.27 -18.05
C THR A 130 -25.25 -5.44 -18.73
N ARG A 131 -24.49 -4.69 -17.95
CA ARG A 131 -23.26 -4.06 -18.41
C ARG A 131 -22.16 -4.29 -17.38
N VAL A 132 -20.93 -4.32 -17.86
CA VAL A 132 -19.74 -4.47 -17.03
C VAL A 132 -18.90 -3.22 -17.19
N ARG A 133 -18.24 -2.81 -16.11
CA ARG A 133 -17.10 -1.90 -16.20
C ARG A 133 -15.87 -2.61 -15.67
N GLU A 134 -14.86 -2.65 -16.51
CA GLU A 134 -13.53 -3.06 -16.10
C GLU A 134 -12.84 -1.86 -15.47
N VAL A 135 -12.04 -2.12 -14.45
CA VAL A 135 -11.12 -1.10 -13.95
C VAL A 135 -9.86 -1.21 -14.81
N PRO A 136 -9.38 -0.11 -15.44
CA PRO A 136 -8.10 -0.12 -16.13
C PRO A 136 -7.02 -0.51 -15.13
N GLY A 137 -6.55 -1.75 -15.23
CA GLY A 137 -5.54 -2.28 -14.35
C GLY A 137 -4.19 -1.68 -14.68
N THR A 138 -3.62 -0.92 -13.75
CA THR A 138 -2.17 -0.97 -13.57
C THR A 138 -1.84 -2.34 -13.01
N ALA A 139 -1.26 -3.21 -13.83
CA ALA A 139 -0.65 -4.44 -13.38
C ALA A 139 0.54 -4.08 -12.46
N GLN A 140 0.34 -4.04 -11.14
CA GLN A 140 1.41 -4.35 -10.20
C GLN A 140 0.89 -4.70 -8.80
N GLU A 141 1.39 -5.86 -8.38
CA GLU A 141 1.48 -6.52 -7.07
C GLU A 141 0.77 -5.92 -5.84
N GLU A 142 0.04 -6.82 -5.18
CA GLU A 142 -0.42 -6.79 -3.78
C GLU A 142 -1.46 -5.74 -3.35
N GLY A 143 -1.99 -4.95 -4.29
CA GLY A 143 -3.18 -4.14 -4.08
C GLY A 143 -4.47 -4.87 -4.45
N ALA A 144 -5.45 -4.91 -3.54
CA ALA A 144 -6.76 -5.51 -3.76
C ALA A 144 -7.35 -5.10 -5.14
N ALA A 145 -7.48 -6.07 -6.04
CA ALA A 145 -8.08 -5.86 -7.35
C ALA A 145 -9.48 -5.27 -7.15
N CYS A 146 -9.71 -4.12 -7.78
CA CYS A 146 -10.96 -3.41 -7.68
C CYS A 146 -12.05 -4.29 -8.30
N PRO A 147 -13.17 -4.52 -7.59
CA PRO A 147 -14.17 -5.43 -8.09
C PRO A 147 -14.70 -4.90 -9.44
N ALA A 148 -14.62 -5.72 -10.49
CA ALA A 148 -15.37 -5.45 -11.70
C ALA A 148 -16.85 -5.32 -11.32
N LEU A 149 -17.44 -4.18 -11.66
CA LEU A 149 -18.82 -3.90 -11.25
C LEU A 149 -19.76 -4.32 -12.37
N LEU A 150 -20.65 -5.25 -12.03
CA LEU A 150 -21.77 -5.69 -12.86
C LEU A 150 -23.00 -4.87 -12.48
N GLU A 151 -23.61 -4.22 -13.46
CA GLU A 151 -24.89 -3.56 -13.30
C GLU A 151 -25.96 -4.25 -14.13
N THR A 152 -27.13 -4.39 -13.53
CA THR A 152 -28.26 -5.14 -14.08
C THR A 152 -29.49 -4.26 -14.09
N ARG A 153 -30.19 -4.17 -15.22
CA ARG A 153 -31.39 -3.34 -15.39
C ARG A 153 -32.52 -4.11 -16.06
N LYS A 154 -33.77 -3.79 -15.67
CA LYS A 154 -34.97 -4.28 -16.35
C LYS A 154 -35.16 -3.56 -17.69
N CYS A 155 -35.41 -4.31 -18.74
CA CYS A 155 -35.63 -3.82 -20.08
C CYS A 155 -36.93 -4.42 -20.66
N ARG A 156 -37.54 -3.69 -21.61
CA ARG A 156 -38.81 -4.12 -22.22
C ARG A 156 -38.52 -5.01 -23.43
N MET A 157 -39.16 -6.17 -23.47
CA MET A 157 -38.96 -7.17 -24.51
C MET A 157 -40.15 -7.26 -25.47
N ARG A 158 -39.91 -7.87 -26.64
CA ARG A 158 -40.95 -8.17 -27.61
C ARG A 158 -41.76 -9.38 -27.15
N LYS A 159 -43.04 -9.20 -26.89
CA LYS A 159 -43.94 -10.27 -26.43
C LYS A 159 -44.10 -11.41 -27.44
N HIS A 160 -44.01 -11.10 -28.74
CA HIS A 160 -44.18 -12.08 -29.81
C HIS A 160 -42.86 -12.26 -30.54
N CYS A 161 -42.45 -13.52 -30.71
CA CYS A 161 -41.26 -13.88 -31.45
C CYS A 161 -41.56 -13.91 -32.95
N PRO A 162 -40.73 -13.29 -33.81
CA PRO A 162 -40.87 -13.44 -35.25
C PRO A 162 -40.52 -14.91 -35.60
N GLY A 163 -41.53 -15.72 -35.89
CA GLY A 163 -41.38 -17.15 -36.24
C GLY A 163 -42.23 -18.13 -35.41
N GLY A 164 -43.04 -17.66 -34.47
CA GLY A 164 -44.07 -18.51 -33.85
C GLY A 164 -45.33 -18.53 -34.71
N GLU A 165 -45.48 -19.55 -35.55
CA GLU A 165 -46.77 -19.85 -36.18
C GLU A 165 -47.81 -20.16 -35.08
N HIS A 166 -49.04 -19.74 -35.36
CA HIS A 166 -50.22 -19.89 -34.50
C HIS A 166 -50.54 -21.34 -34.13
#